data_AF-A0A8J6K5M3-F1
#
_entry.id   AF-A0A8J6K5M3-F1
#
_cell.length_a   1.000
_cell.length_b   1.000
_cell.length_c   1.000
_cell.angle_alpha   90.00
_cell.angle_beta   90.00
_cell.angle_gamma   90.00
#
_symmetry.space_group_name_H-M   'P 1'
#
loop_
_entity.id
_entity.type
_entity.pdbx_description
1 polymer ?
#
loop_
_entity_poly.entity_id
_entity_poly.type
_entity_poly.pdbx_seq_one_letter_code
_entity_poly.pdbx_strand_id
1 'polypeptide(L)'
;MAGLTAFSQTVWEPVLAKSRRAVVFMDEPCAEVLHWCGGAELFLAAGALDVKEFSSFESGSPRQPKAVFVVSSPLRGRTLDVIKDVVSQSAFQYCIVVTAMSPGEAEGRTVHEQLEEKLCEWMGNMGYTAEVLWAPILLAPVSPCLLLAPAFHYLFPLLPGTDLQTLNRSRPDKKRFPGLADVDFPSLPPELQAQIKNLVSGVNNIMEGIGVREECFSVGHLSRIVAGELANYPQAKNRRKTAQSKASLVFVDRTLDITGAVGHHGDSLVEKILSVLPSLPGQKNDVMINMNELTDLRIDGENEGIIAPGCLSQPSDASAKSLWESMLTMKQKEAVMEVRRHLVDAASREKLPIKMGMGRVTPEQLKSHALLFKQNKQALENHCGLLQLALAAVQALKHPQCSKWDVFLAFERLVLQNTGRSELPIVLDQLYPRIKSPSERGEDDYNIEDILMLLVYIYSVTGEVAVNKELEVAEGQNIFLKALYKIHVVSCELQTNRNVFQWLFWRCPSISTIVVRCFNTGYMNRASCSLFSLLSFAITLGSLSPLSRLSDVLFD
;
A
#
# COMPACT_ATOMS: atom_id res chain seq x y z
N MET A 1 6.95 23.13 -6.04
CA MET A 1 6.82 21.67 -5.82
C MET A 1 8.05 21.04 -5.16
N ALA A 2 9.28 21.54 -5.39
CA ALA A 2 10.48 21.12 -4.63
C ALA A 2 10.31 21.19 -3.10
N GLY A 3 9.40 22.04 -2.58
CA GLY A 3 9.12 22.15 -1.16
C GLY A 3 8.53 20.90 -0.50
N LEU A 4 7.76 20.06 -1.20
CA LEU A 4 7.14 18.87 -0.58
C LEU A 4 8.16 17.76 -0.32
N THR A 5 8.97 17.43 -1.33
CA THR A 5 10.08 16.47 -1.18
C THR A 5 11.11 16.96 -0.17
N ALA A 6 11.47 18.25 -0.23
CA ALA A 6 12.39 18.84 0.75
C ALA A 6 11.81 18.76 2.17
N PHE A 7 10.51 19.07 2.35
CA PHE A 7 9.84 18.90 3.64
C PHE A 7 9.97 17.47 4.16
N SER A 8 9.58 16.46 3.35
CA SER A 8 9.71 15.04 3.71
C SER A 8 11.13 14.59 4.08
N GLN A 9 12.17 15.28 3.61
CA GLN A 9 13.55 15.02 4.00
C GLN A 9 13.92 15.75 5.30
N THR A 10 13.60 17.03 5.40
CA THR A 10 13.95 17.87 6.57
C THR A 10 13.30 17.41 7.88
N VAL A 11 12.13 16.74 7.82
CA VAL A 11 11.49 16.17 9.03
C VAL A 11 12.35 15.14 9.76
N TRP A 12 13.34 14.55 9.07
CA TRP A 12 14.27 13.60 9.66
C TRP A 12 15.42 14.24 10.42
N GLU A 13 15.78 15.50 10.14
CA GLU A 13 16.91 16.19 10.78
C GLU A 13 16.89 16.13 12.33
N PRO A 14 15.78 16.49 13.03
CA PRO A 14 15.74 16.40 14.48
C PRO A 14 15.84 14.96 15.00
N VAL A 15 15.36 13.98 14.22
CA VAL A 15 15.42 12.55 14.57
C VAL A 15 16.85 12.02 14.44
N LEU A 16 17.51 12.36 13.33
CA LEU A 16 18.90 11.99 13.05
C LEU A 16 19.85 12.59 14.09
N ALA A 17 19.63 13.84 14.51
CA ALA A 17 20.41 14.50 15.56
C ALA A 17 20.41 13.73 16.89
N LYS A 18 19.34 12.98 17.17
CA LYS A 18 19.21 12.14 18.37
C LYS A 18 19.79 10.74 18.22
N SER A 19 20.17 10.30 17.02
CA SER A 19 20.59 8.92 16.75
C SER A 19 22.05 8.59 17.05
N ARG A 20 22.90 9.60 17.28
CA ARG A 20 24.33 9.38 17.55
C ARG A 20 24.55 8.40 18.71
N ARG A 21 25.31 7.35 18.45
CA ARG A 21 25.64 6.20 19.32
C ARG A 21 24.43 5.40 19.82
N ALA A 22 23.29 5.50 19.13
CA ALA A 22 22.08 4.76 19.48
C ALA A 22 21.90 3.52 18.60
N VAL A 23 21.16 2.54 19.11
CA VAL A 23 20.47 1.54 18.29
C VAL A 23 19.10 2.10 17.96
N VAL A 24 18.73 2.09 16.69
CA VAL A 24 17.45 2.61 16.21
C VAL A 24 16.49 1.45 15.98
N PHE A 25 15.29 1.50 16.55
CA PHE A 25 14.22 0.54 16.31
C PHE A 25 13.09 1.24 15.57
N MET A 26 12.65 0.73 14.43
CA MET A 26 11.69 1.42 13.56
C MET A 26 10.57 0.52 13.07
N ASP A 27 9.33 1.02 13.10
CA ASP A 27 8.19 0.30 12.54
C ASP A 27 8.13 0.40 11.01
N GLU A 28 7.43 -0.55 10.37
CA GLU A 28 7.38 -0.65 8.91
C GLU A 28 7.00 0.66 8.21
N PRO A 29 5.96 1.41 8.63
CA PRO A 29 5.58 2.64 7.92
C PRO A 29 6.63 3.74 8.01
N CYS A 30 7.28 3.93 9.16
CA CYS A 30 8.38 4.89 9.28
C CYS A 30 9.60 4.44 8.47
N ALA A 31 9.90 3.14 8.45
CA ALA A 31 10.99 2.58 7.66
C ALA A 31 10.75 2.78 6.16
N GLU A 32 9.51 2.68 5.69
CA GLU A 32 9.13 2.99 4.32
C GLU A 32 9.28 4.47 3.98
N VAL A 33 8.87 5.39 4.85
CA VAL A 33 9.13 6.82 4.62
C VAL A 33 10.65 7.10 4.56
N LEU A 34 11.44 6.48 5.44
CA LEU A 34 12.89 6.62 5.45
C LEU A 34 13.52 6.09 4.15
N HIS A 35 13.05 4.92 3.68
CA HIS A 35 13.51 4.26 2.44
C HIS A 35 13.45 5.19 1.22
N TRP A 36 12.40 6.01 1.10
CA TRP A 36 12.26 7.00 0.03
C TRP A 36 12.97 8.34 0.29
N CYS A 37 13.47 8.57 1.51
CA CYS A 37 14.19 9.79 1.89
C CYS A 37 15.73 9.64 1.92
N GLY A 38 16.27 8.42 1.87
CA GLY A 38 17.72 8.16 1.94
C GLY A 38 18.08 6.82 2.60
N GLY A 39 17.11 6.10 3.14
CA GLY A 39 17.29 4.78 3.74
C GLY A 39 18.07 4.79 5.06
N ALA A 40 18.43 3.59 5.52
CA ALA A 40 19.14 3.39 6.79
C ALA A 40 20.51 4.08 6.82
N GLU A 41 21.12 4.35 5.67
CA GLU A 41 22.39 5.07 5.55
C GLU A 41 22.34 6.44 6.24
N LEU A 42 21.19 7.13 6.23
CA LEU A 42 21.03 8.41 6.93
C LEU A 42 21.31 8.28 8.44
N PHE A 43 20.81 7.22 9.08
CA PHE A 43 21.06 6.97 10.50
C PHE A 43 22.49 6.54 10.76
N LEU A 44 23.06 5.67 9.92
CA LEU A 44 24.45 5.23 10.05
C LEU A 44 25.42 6.41 9.89
N ALA A 45 25.19 7.29 8.91
CA ALA A 45 25.96 8.51 8.71
C ALA A 45 25.80 9.51 9.87
N ALA A 46 24.62 9.57 10.49
CA ALA A 46 24.38 10.35 11.72
C ALA A 46 25.04 9.72 12.98
N GLY A 47 25.66 8.55 12.84
CA GLY A 47 26.41 7.88 13.89
C GLY A 47 25.57 6.91 14.74
N ALA A 48 24.42 6.45 14.25
CA ALA A 48 23.74 5.28 14.81
C ALA A 48 24.66 4.06 14.75
N LEU A 49 24.57 3.20 15.76
CA LEU A 49 25.35 1.97 15.85
C LEU A 49 24.69 0.84 15.07
N ASP A 50 23.37 0.86 14.97
CA ASP A 50 22.57 -0.18 14.33
C ASP A 50 21.15 0.34 14.04
N VAL A 51 20.48 -0.26 13.06
CA VAL A 51 19.08 0.01 12.71
C VAL A 51 18.35 -1.32 12.62
N LYS A 52 17.33 -1.50 13.46
CA LYS A 52 16.64 -2.75 13.70
C LYS A 52 15.14 -2.62 13.48
N GLU A 53 14.51 -3.74 13.19
CA GLU A 53 13.06 -3.85 13.18
C GLU A 53 12.48 -3.54 14.56
N PHE A 54 11.34 -2.86 14.58
CA PHE A 54 10.57 -2.67 15.80
C PHE A 54 9.80 -3.95 16.18
N SER A 55 10.44 -4.80 16.98
CA SER A 55 9.94 -6.13 17.36
C SER A 55 10.31 -6.50 18.79
N SER A 56 9.42 -7.19 19.52
CA SER A 56 9.69 -7.69 20.89
C SER A 56 10.84 -8.72 20.96
N PHE A 57 11.25 -9.26 19.81
CA PHE A 57 12.36 -10.21 19.69
C PHE A 57 13.72 -9.53 19.49
N GLU A 58 13.73 -8.21 19.34
CA GLU A 58 14.95 -7.42 19.20
C GLU A 58 15.39 -6.81 20.54
N SER A 59 16.69 -6.53 20.65
CA SER A 59 17.29 -5.93 21.84
C SER A 59 18.59 -5.20 21.52
N GLY A 60 19.01 -4.31 22.42
CA GLY A 60 20.32 -3.68 22.43
C GLY A 60 21.33 -4.49 23.24
N SER A 61 22.54 -4.57 22.74
CA SER A 61 23.65 -5.22 23.45
C SER A 61 24.13 -4.38 24.65
N PRO A 62 24.88 -4.96 25.60
CA PRO A 62 25.47 -4.23 26.72
C PRO A 62 26.38 -3.05 26.35
N ARG A 63 26.86 -2.99 25.10
CA ARG A 63 27.72 -1.90 24.59
C ARG A 63 26.92 -0.78 23.92
N GLN A 64 25.61 -0.92 23.84
CA GLN A 64 24.68 0.00 23.19
C GLN A 64 23.75 0.61 24.25
N PRO A 65 24.21 1.56 25.08
CA PRO A 65 23.42 2.09 26.20
C PRO A 65 22.33 3.07 25.78
N LYS A 66 22.17 3.34 24.48
CA LYS A 66 21.23 4.33 23.96
C LYS A 66 20.33 3.71 22.89
N ALA A 67 19.04 3.96 22.98
CA ALA A 67 18.04 3.54 22.01
C ALA A 67 17.24 4.73 21.47
N VAL A 68 16.89 4.67 20.19
CA VAL A 68 15.91 5.54 19.55
C VAL A 68 14.82 4.67 18.95
N PHE A 69 13.59 4.83 19.41
CA PHE A 69 12.41 4.20 18.81
C PHE A 69 11.76 5.21 17.87
N VAL A 70 11.43 4.81 16.64
CA VAL A 70 10.70 5.65 15.69
C VAL A 70 9.44 4.91 15.28
N VAL A 71 8.27 5.43 15.69
CA VAL A 71 6.99 4.71 15.55
C VAL A 71 5.90 5.62 15.01
N SER A 72 5.09 5.07 14.11
CA SER A 72 3.91 5.70 13.50
C SER A 72 2.59 5.32 14.20
N SER A 73 2.62 4.29 15.04
CA SER A 73 1.46 3.78 15.76
C SER A 73 1.21 4.53 17.09
N PRO A 74 -0.03 4.54 17.61
CA PRO A 74 -0.34 5.14 18.91
C PRO A 74 0.53 4.53 20.03
N LEU A 75 1.05 5.38 20.93
CA LEU A 75 1.87 4.97 22.09
C LEU A 75 1.03 4.28 23.20
N ARG A 76 0.30 3.22 22.83
CA ARG A 76 -0.57 2.41 23.69
C ARG A 76 -0.72 0.99 23.12
N GLY A 77 -1.13 0.04 23.96
CA GLY A 77 -1.32 -1.36 23.54
C GLY A 77 -0.03 -1.97 23.00
N ARG A 78 -0.11 -2.68 21.86
CA ARG A 78 1.02 -3.43 21.28
C ARG A 78 2.29 -2.61 21.11
N THR A 79 2.20 -1.34 20.68
CA THR A 79 3.38 -0.48 20.51
C THR A 79 4.11 -0.27 21.84
N LEU A 80 3.35 -0.07 22.91
CA LEU A 80 3.91 0.11 24.25
C LEU A 80 4.51 -1.19 24.78
N ASP A 81 3.86 -2.33 24.50
CA ASP A 81 4.34 -3.66 24.89
C ASP A 81 5.67 -3.97 24.20
N VAL A 82 5.81 -3.70 22.90
CA VAL A 82 7.06 -3.90 22.15
C VAL A 82 8.18 -3.00 22.70
N ILE A 83 7.91 -1.71 22.95
CA ILE A 83 8.91 -0.81 23.55
C ILE A 83 9.38 -1.37 24.90
N LYS A 84 8.43 -1.78 25.74
CA LYS A 84 8.74 -2.35 27.06
C LYS A 84 9.60 -3.60 26.92
N ASP A 85 9.22 -4.54 26.05
CA ASP A 85 9.94 -5.79 25.84
C ASP A 85 11.38 -5.53 25.40
N VAL A 86 11.59 -4.64 24.43
CA VAL A 86 12.92 -4.28 23.92
C VAL A 86 13.73 -3.59 25.02
N VAL A 87 13.16 -2.61 25.74
CA VAL A 87 13.85 -1.90 26.81
C VAL A 87 14.24 -2.82 27.96
N SER A 88 13.32 -3.66 28.43
CA SER A 88 13.55 -4.57 29.56
C SER A 88 14.54 -5.69 29.25
N GLN A 89 14.73 -6.05 27.97
CA GLN A 89 15.73 -7.03 27.52
C GLN A 89 17.10 -6.42 27.22
N SER A 90 17.24 -5.09 27.33
CA SER A 90 18.43 -4.35 26.93
C SER A 90 19.11 -3.67 28.11
N ALA A 91 20.36 -3.23 27.92
CA ALA A 91 21.12 -2.46 28.91
C ALA A 91 21.08 -0.94 28.63
N PHE A 92 19.90 -0.43 28.25
CA PHE A 92 19.76 0.99 27.92
C PHE A 92 19.81 1.86 29.18
N GLN A 93 20.43 3.03 29.03
CA GLN A 93 20.51 4.11 30.02
C GLN A 93 19.93 5.42 29.47
N TYR A 94 19.60 5.41 28.17
CA TYR A 94 19.01 6.54 27.47
C TYR A 94 18.07 6.04 26.37
N CYS A 95 16.77 6.23 26.57
CA CYS A 95 15.75 5.88 25.58
C CYS A 95 15.09 7.14 25.02
N ILE A 96 14.95 7.20 23.70
CA ILE A 96 14.23 8.27 23.01
C ILE A 96 13.12 7.62 22.22
N VAL A 97 11.88 8.08 22.36
CA VAL A 97 10.75 7.65 21.53
C VAL A 97 10.33 8.81 20.65
N VAL A 98 10.48 8.64 19.34
CA VAL A 98 10.00 9.55 18.32
C VAL A 98 8.69 9.01 17.77
N THR A 99 7.60 9.72 18.04
CA THR A 99 6.27 9.38 17.53
C THR A 99 5.92 10.21 16.30
N ALA A 100 5.39 9.57 15.26
CA ALA A 100 4.76 10.26 14.13
C ALA A 100 3.31 10.69 14.44
N MET A 101 2.72 10.19 15.53
CA MET A 101 1.40 10.56 15.99
C MET A 101 1.44 11.93 16.68
N SER A 102 0.67 12.88 16.13
CA SER A 102 0.53 14.22 16.72
C SER A 102 0.19 14.16 18.21
N PRO A 103 0.86 14.94 19.07
CA PRO A 103 0.44 15.08 20.46
C PRO A 103 -0.99 15.64 20.47
N GLY A 104 -1.90 14.94 21.14
CA GLY A 104 -3.26 15.44 21.36
C GLY A 104 -3.24 16.60 22.35
N GLU A 105 -4.20 17.52 22.22
CA GLU A 105 -4.48 18.50 23.28
C GLU A 105 -5.01 17.72 24.50
N ALA A 106 -4.18 17.54 25.52
CA ALA A 106 -4.58 16.93 26.79
C ALA A 106 -4.40 17.95 27.92
N GLU A 107 -5.46 18.18 28.69
CA GLU A 107 -5.39 18.87 29.98
C GLU A 107 -4.86 17.88 31.04
N GLY A 108 -3.63 18.07 31.52
CA GLY A 108 -2.97 17.21 32.52
C GLY A 108 -1.51 16.88 32.18
N ARG A 109 -0.90 15.93 32.91
CA ARG A 109 0.41 15.36 32.53
C ARG A 109 0.30 14.74 31.14
N THR A 110 1.14 15.19 30.22
CA THR A 110 1.08 14.74 28.83
C THR A 110 1.35 13.23 28.73
N VAL A 111 0.81 12.56 27.71
CA VAL A 111 1.10 11.14 27.43
C VAL A 111 2.61 10.91 27.29
N HIS A 112 3.34 11.92 26.84
CA HIS A 112 4.79 11.93 26.70
C HIS A 112 5.48 11.83 28.06
N GLU A 113 5.15 12.71 29.00
CA GLU A 113 5.72 12.67 30.37
C GLU A 113 5.48 11.34 31.07
N GLN A 114 4.26 10.77 30.92
CA GLN A 114 3.94 9.47 31.52
C GLN A 114 4.76 8.33 30.90
N LEU A 115 5.08 8.43 29.61
CA LEU A 115 5.92 7.44 28.94
C LEU A 115 7.39 7.60 29.31
N GLU A 116 7.88 8.84 29.48
CA GLU A 116 9.25 9.10 29.95
C GLU A 116 9.49 8.46 31.33
N GLU A 117 8.55 8.62 32.26
CA GLU A 117 8.61 7.99 33.58
C GLU A 117 8.66 6.45 33.47
N LYS A 118 7.76 5.86 32.66
CA LYS A 118 7.73 4.41 32.41
C LYS A 118 9.00 3.88 31.76
N LEU A 119 9.61 4.62 30.83
CA LEU A 119 10.87 4.22 30.21
C LEU A 119 11.98 4.13 31.25
N CYS A 120 12.07 5.10 32.16
CA CYS A 120 13.03 5.06 33.25
C CYS A 120 12.78 3.89 34.22
N GLU A 121 11.51 3.59 34.52
CA GLU A 121 11.13 2.41 35.29
C GLU A 121 11.57 1.11 34.59
N TRP A 122 11.33 0.97 33.28
CA TRP A 122 11.66 -0.23 32.53
C TRP A 122 13.15 -0.44 32.31
N MET A 123 13.93 0.65 32.23
CA MET A 123 15.39 0.59 32.26
C MET A 123 15.93 0.24 33.66
N GLY A 124 15.08 0.24 34.70
CA GLY A 124 15.41 -0.16 36.06
C GLY A 124 16.09 0.91 36.90
N ASN A 125 16.16 2.17 36.44
CA ASN A 125 16.77 3.27 37.18
C ASN A 125 16.15 4.63 36.81
N MET A 126 15.54 5.29 37.79
CA MET A 126 14.93 6.61 37.63
C MET A 126 15.93 7.75 37.35
N GLY A 127 17.23 7.52 37.54
CA GLY A 127 18.30 8.44 37.16
C GLY A 127 18.73 8.35 35.69
N TYR A 128 18.17 7.41 34.92
CA TYR A 128 18.40 7.34 33.48
C TYR A 128 17.57 8.38 32.71
N THR A 129 17.90 8.54 31.43
CA THR A 129 17.29 9.57 30.59
C THR A 129 16.24 8.97 29.67
N ALA A 130 15.04 9.55 29.67
CA ALA A 130 14.01 9.26 28.71
C ALA A 130 13.53 10.55 28.05
N GLU A 131 13.27 10.51 26.74
CA GLU A 131 12.66 11.61 26.00
C GLU A 131 11.58 11.08 25.07
N VAL A 132 10.46 11.79 24.98
CA VAL A 132 9.41 11.50 23.99
C VAL A 132 9.21 12.71 23.08
N LEU A 133 9.58 12.55 21.82
CA LEU A 133 9.57 13.58 20.79
C LEU A 133 8.50 13.27 19.76
N TRP A 134 7.96 14.32 19.16
CA TRP A 134 7.08 14.19 18.00
C TRP A 134 7.79 14.71 16.75
N ALA A 135 7.63 14.00 15.62
CA ALA A 135 8.10 14.42 14.31
C ALA A 135 7.05 14.06 13.24
N PRO A 136 6.71 14.94 12.29
CA PRO A 136 5.68 14.68 11.28
C PRO A 136 6.17 13.75 10.15
N ILE A 137 6.62 12.54 10.50
CA ILE A 137 7.08 11.50 9.58
C ILE A 137 5.84 10.88 8.92
N LEU A 138 5.43 11.46 7.79
CA LEU A 138 4.17 11.10 7.14
C LEU A 138 4.34 10.58 5.71
N LEU A 139 5.13 11.30 4.92
CA LEU A 139 5.11 11.20 3.46
C LEU A 139 6.41 10.66 2.90
N ALA A 140 6.32 9.54 2.19
CA ALA A 140 7.36 8.98 1.35
C ALA A 140 7.37 9.69 -0.02
N PRO A 141 8.42 10.44 -0.39
CA PRO A 141 8.45 11.22 -1.63
C PRO A 141 8.95 10.36 -2.81
N VAL A 142 8.04 9.59 -3.42
CA VAL A 142 8.33 8.73 -4.58
C VAL A 142 8.76 9.53 -5.82
N SER A 143 8.22 10.74 -5.97
CA SER A 143 8.68 11.74 -6.94
C SER A 143 8.38 13.15 -6.45
N PRO A 144 8.83 14.21 -7.14
CA PRO A 144 8.51 15.59 -6.77
C PRO A 144 7.02 15.93 -6.74
N CYS A 145 6.18 15.12 -7.40
CA CYS A 145 4.74 15.33 -7.53
C CYS A 145 3.89 14.18 -6.98
N LEU A 146 4.52 13.08 -6.54
CA LEU A 146 3.85 11.90 -5.99
C LEU A 146 4.44 11.59 -4.63
N LEU A 147 3.63 11.76 -3.60
CA LEU A 147 3.97 11.41 -2.22
C LEU A 147 2.97 10.39 -1.70
N LEU A 148 3.47 9.38 -1.02
CA LEU A 148 2.67 8.31 -0.44
C LEU A 148 2.67 8.45 1.07
N ALA A 149 1.62 7.98 1.74
CA ALA A 149 1.48 8.05 3.19
C ALA A 149 1.37 6.62 3.77
N PRO A 150 2.49 5.89 3.93
CA PRO A 150 2.49 4.47 4.28
C PRO A 150 1.67 4.14 5.53
N ALA A 151 1.71 5.00 6.57
CA ALA A 151 0.99 4.79 7.82
C ALA A 151 -0.55 4.77 7.66
N PHE A 152 -1.09 5.26 6.54
CA PHE A 152 -2.53 5.27 6.24
C PHE A 152 -2.94 4.26 5.18
N HIS A 153 -2.11 3.25 4.89
CA HIS A 153 -2.44 2.27 3.85
C HIS A 153 -3.73 1.46 4.11
N TYR A 154 -4.21 1.43 5.37
CA TYR A 154 -5.51 0.83 5.76
C TYR A 154 -6.68 1.83 5.77
N LEU A 155 -6.43 3.13 5.61
CA LEU A 155 -7.48 4.14 5.63
C LEU A 155 -8.28 4.05 4.34
N PHE A 156 -9.53 3.62 4.45
CA PHE A 156 -10.42 3.43 3.30
C PHE A 156 -11.76 4.14 3.53
N PRO A 157 -12.39 4.69 2.47
CA PRO A 157 -13.71 5.32 2.59
C PRO A 157 -14.76 4.41 3.22
N LEU A 158 -15.67 5.04 3.98
CA LEU A 158 -16.78 4.34 4.61
C LEU A 158 -17.73 3.76 3.55
N LEU A 159 -18.21 2.55 3.81
CA LEU A 159 -19.13 1.84 2.93
C LEU A 159 -20.59 2.01 3.36
N PRO A 160 -21.50 2.35 2.42
CA PRO A 160 -22.89 2.69 2.76
C PRO A 160 -23.72 1.51 3.29
N GLY A 161 -23.28 0.27 3.06
CA GLY A 161 -23.87 -0.94 3.61
C GLY A 161 -23.34 -1.26 5.00
N THR A 162 -22.25 -2.01 5.06
CA THR A 162 -21.75 -2.56 6.34
C THR A 162 -21.23 -1.52 7.32
N ASP A 163 -20.48 -0.51 6.89
CA ASP A 163 -19.94 0.47 7.84
C ASP A 163 -21.08 1.31 8.45
N LEU A 164 -22.03 1.77 7.62
CA LEU A 164 -23.21 2.49 8.11
C LEU A 164 -24.07 1.64 9.07
N GLN A 165 -24.28 0.36 8.76
CA GLN A 165 -25.01 -0.55 9.64
C GLN A 165 -24.27 -0.76 10.97
N THR A 166 -22.95 -0.91 10.92
CA THR A 166 -22.10 -1.11 12.10
C THR A 166 -22.14 0.13 12.99
N LEU A 167 -21.97 1.32 12.41
CA LEU A 167 -22.13 2.61 13.08
C LEU A 167 -23.51 2.74 13.73
N ASN A 168 -24.58 2.41 12.99
CA ASN A 168 -25.94 2.47 13.52
C ASN A 168 -26.18 1.47 14.65
N ARG A 169 -25.58 0.28 14.61
CA ARG A 169 -25.68 -0.71 15.69
C ARG A 169 -24.93 -0.28 16.95
N SER A 170 -23.77 0.36 16.81
CA SER A 170 -22.97 0.82 17.95
C SER A 170 -23.50 2.09 18.61
N ARG A 171 -24.49 2.78 17.99
CA ARG A 171 -25.07 4.01 18.55
C ARG A 171 -26.01 3.72 19.73
N PRO A 172 -25.85 4.44 20.85
CA PRO A 172 -26.78 4.38 21.98
C PRO A 172 -28.12 5.07 21.66
N ASP A 173 -28.13 6.04 20.74
CA ASP A 173 -29.31 6.80 20.35
C ASP A 173 -30.25 5.97 19.45
N LYS A 174 -31.56 6.02 19.70
CA LYS A 174 -32.58 5.39 18.83
C LYS A 174 -32.55 5.94 17.40
N LYS A 175 -32.12 7.19 17.21
CA LYS A 175 -31.99 7.80 15.89
C LYS A 175 -30.79 7.21 15.14
N ARG A 176 -31.09 6.56 14.02
CA ARG A 176 -30.09 6.00 13.10
C ARG A 176 -29.78 6.98 11.97
N PHE A 177 -28.57 6.91 11.45
CA PHE A 177 -28.16 7.63 10.24
C PHE A 177 -28.87 7.03 9.03
N PRO A 178 -29.61 7.84 8.24
CA PRO A 178 -30.25 7.37 7.01
C PRO A 178 -29.26 7.17 5.87
N GLY A 179 -28.10 7.85 5.88
CA GLY A 179 -27.00 7.61 4.95
C GLY A 179 -25.64 8.06 5.49
N LEU A 180 -24.58 7.80 4.73
CA LEU A 180 -23.22 8.27 5.06
C LEU A 180 -23.07 9.79 4.99
N ALA A 181 -23.97 10.48 4.28
CA ALA A 181 -24.01 11.94 4.24
C ALA A 181 -24.28 12.55 5.63
N ASP A 182 -25.01 11.84 6.48
CA ASP A 182 -25.39 12.28 7.83
C ASP A 182 -24.37 11.89 8.91
N VAL A 183 -23.36 11.09 8.55
CA VAL A 183 -22.30 10.69 9.48
C VAL A 183 -21.34 11.86 9.67
N ASP A 184 -21.08 12.21 10.92
CA ASP A 184 -20.13 13.24 11.34
C ASP A 184 -18.93 12.63 12.06
N PHE A 185 -17.88 13.44 12.25
CA PHE A 185 -16.63 13.00 12.87
C PHE A 185 -16.82 12.37 14.27
N PRO A 186 -17.59 12.97 15.22
CA PRO A 186 -17.74 12.40 16.56
C PRO A 186 -18.43 11.04 16.59
N SER A 187 -19.17 10.69 15.52
CA SER A 187 -19.88 9.42 15.43
C SER A 187 -19.03 8.28 14.88
N LEU A 188 -17.80 8.54 14.43
CA LEU A 188 -16.88 7.52 13.94
C LEU A 188 -16.29 6.69 15.10
N PRO A 189 -15.80 5.46 14.84
CA PRO A 189 -15.07 4.69 15.85
C PRO A 189 -13.83 5.45 16.35
N PRO A 190 -13.45 5.35 17.64
CA PRO A 190 -12.32 6.06 18.20
C PRO A 190 -11.00 5.85 17.44
N GLU A 191 -10.77 4.65 16.92
CA GLU A 191 -9.58 4.31 16.13
C GLU A 191 -9.54 5.10 14.82
N LEU A 192 -10.67 5.20 14.11
CA LEU A 192 -10.78 5.96 12.88
C LEU A 192 -10.69 7.48 13.15
N GLN A 193 -11.28 7.95 14.25
CA GLN A 193 -11.12 9.34 14.69
C GLN A 193 -9.64 9.68 14.91
N ALA A 194 -8.88 8.80 15.56
CA ALA A 194 -7.45 8.99 15.81
C ALA A 194 -6.64 9.00 14.50
N GLN A 195 -6.94 8.11 13.56
CA GLN A 195 -6.29 8.10 12.24
C GLN A 195 -6.57 9.39 11.45
N ILE A 196 -7.83 9.85 11.42
CA ILE A 196 -8.20 11.09 10.73
C ILE A 196 -7.51 12.29 11.38
N LYS A 197 -7.51 12.39 12.71
CA LYS A 197 -6.79 13.46 13.43
C LYS A 197 -5.30 13.46 13.12
N ASN A 198 -4.68 12.29 13.04
CA ASN A 198 -3.27 12.18 12.70
C ASN A 198 -3.01 12.62 11.25
N LEU A 199 -3.85 12.20 10.30
CA LEU A 199 -3.77 12.64 8.91
C LEU A 199 -3.93 14.15 8.79
N VAL A 200 -4.93 14.74 9.47
CA VAL A 200 -5.18 16.18 9.49
C VAL A 200 -3.99 16.95 10.05
N SER A 201 -3.41 16.49 11.16
CA SER A 201 -2.20 17.09 11.73
C SER A 201 -1.02 16.99 10.77
N GLY A 202 -0.81 15.82 10.15
CA GLY A 202 0.24 15.62 9.15
C GLY A 202 0.09 16.55 7.94
N VAL A 203 -1.12 16.64 7.36
CA VAL A 203 -1.44 17.56 6.26
C VAL A 203 -1.22 19.01 6.69
N ASN A 204 -1.65 19.39 7.90
CA ASN A 204 -1.40 20.71 8.43
C ASN A 204 0.10 21.05 8.47
N ASN A 205 0.93 20.13 8.94
CA ASN A 205 2.38 20.32 9.02
C ASN A 205 3.04 20.43 7.65
N ILE A 206 2.55 19.67 6.66
CA ILE A 206 3.00 19.81 5.28
C ILE A 206 2.71 21.22 4.76
N MET A 207 1.48 21.71 4.95
CA MET A 207 1.08 23.05 4.50
C MET A 207 1.90 24.15 5.18
N GLU A 208 2.22 23.96 6.47
CA GLU A 208 3.12 24.85 7.22
C GLU A 208 4.55 24.82 6.68
N GLY A 209 5.10 23.63 6.46
CA GLY A 209 6.45 23.45 5.92
C GLY A 209 6.65 24.04 4.53
N ILE A 210 5.61 24.05 3.68
CA ILE A 210 5.65 24.70 2.36
C ILE A 210 5.12 26.14 2.36
N GLY A 211 4.70 26.66 3.51
CA GLY A 211 4.28 28.06 3.67
C GLY A 211 3.00 28.45 2.94
N VAL A 212 2.01 27.55 2.84
CA VAL A 212 0.75 27.81 2.13
C VAL A 212 -0.47 27.78 3.05
N ARG A 213 -1.48 28.57 2.70
CA ARG A 213 -2.85 28.38 3.18
C ARG A 213 -3.63 27.51 2.19
N GLU A 214 -4.33 26.53 2.71
CA GLU A 214 -5.14 25.61 1.94
C GLU A 214 -6.58 26.13 1.76
N GLU A 215 -7.18 25.81 0.62
CA GLU A 215 -8.62 25.84 0.38
C GLU A 215 -9.08 24.41 0.10
N CYS A 216 -9.92 23.89 1.01
CA CYS A 216 -10.32 22.49 0.99
C CYS A 216 -11.53 22.26 0.08
N PHE A 217 -11.40 21.30 -0.82
CA PHE A 217 -12.48 20.70 -1.60
C PHE A 217 -12.54 19.22 -1.29
N SER A 218 -13.73 18.64 -1.31
CA SER A 218 -13.88 17.21 -1.05
C SER A 218 -14.94 16.59 -1.95
N VAL A 219 -14.67 15.38 -2.42
CA VAL A 219 -15.62 14.53 -3.13
C VAL A 219 -15.61 13.17 -2.45
N GLY A 220 -16.72 12.80 -1.84
CA GLY A 220 -16.85 11.59 -1.03
C GLY A 220 -17.15 11.86 0.45
N HIS A 221 -17.69 10.85 1.13
CA HIS A 221 -18.18 10.98 2.50
C HIS A 221 -17.05 11.07 3.52
N LEU A 222 -16.02 10.22 3.39
CA LEU A 222 -14.87 10.26 4.30
C LEU A 222 -14.03 11.52 4.03
N SER A 223 -13.79 11.82 2.76
CA SER A 223 -13.12 13.04 2.30
C SER A 223 -13.76 14.32 2.86
N ARG A 224 -15.11 14.40 2.89
CA ARG A 224 -15.83 15.52 3.51
C ARG A 224 -15.52 15.65 5.00
N ILE A 225 -15.49 14.53 5.73
CA ILE A 225 -15.15 14.52 7.15
C ILE A 225 -13.71 14.99 7.35
N VAL A 226 -12.74 14.44 6.62
CA VAL A 226 -11.32 14.83 6.70
C VAL A 226 -11.12 16.31 6.37
N ALA A 227 -11.75 16.80 5.29
CA ALA A 227 -11.70 18.20 4.89
C ALA A 227 -12.31 19.13 5.95
N GLY A 228 -13.44 18.71 6.56
CA GLY A 228 -14.10 19.44 7.64
C GLY A 228 -13.25 19.51 8.91
N GLU A 229 -12.62 18.40 9.30
CA GLU A 229 -11.69 18.36 10.43
C GLU A 229 -10.46 19.24 10.18
N LEU A 230 -9.87 19.19 8.97
CA LEU A 230 -8.78 20.09 8.61
C LEU A 230 -9.24 21.55 8.66
N ALA A 231 -10.37 21.90 8.06
CA ALA A 231 -10.89 23.27 8.05
C ALA A 231 -11.08 23.83 9.47
N ASN A 232 -11.45 22.99 10.44
CA ASN A 232 -11.63 23.36 11.84
C ASN A 232 -10.39 23.17 12.72
N TYR A 233 -9.27 22.73 12.15
CA TYR A 233 -8.06 22.41 12.90
C TYR A 233 -7.47 23.65 13.60
N PRO A 234 -7.40 23.68 14.96
CA PRO A 234 -7.03 24.90 15.70
C PRO A 234 -5.62 25.41 15.38
N GLN A 235 -4.65 24.51 15.24
CA GLN A 235 -3.24 24.87 14.99
C GLN A 235 -3.02 25.50 13.61
N ALA A 236 -3.95 25.29 12.66
CA ALA A 236 -3.89 25.89 11.33
C ALA A 236 -4.25 27.40 11.32
N LYS A 237 -4.89 27.92 12.38
CA LYS A 237 -5.47 29.28 12.40
C LYS A 237 -4.44 30.38 12.12
N ASN A 238 -3.25 30.28 12.72
CA ASN A 238 -2.21 31.29 12.57
C ASN A 238 -1.61 31.24 11.16
N ARG A 239 -1.23 30.05 10.67
CA ARG A 239 -0.73 29.86 9.30
C ARG A 239 -1.69 30.44 8.27
N ARG A 240 -2.99 30.16 8.36
CA ARG A 240 -3.98 30.64 7.38
C ARG A 240 -4.10 32.17 7.31
N LYS A 241 -3.75 32.87 8.40
CA LYS A 241 -3.72 34.35 8.45
C LYS A 241 -2.43 34.92 7.87
N THR A 242 -1.30 34.23 8.05
CA THR A 242 0.04 34.76 7.74
C THR A 242 0.60 34.27 6.42
N ALA A 243 0.15 33.12 5.92
CA ALA A 243 0.66 32.53 4.68
C ALA A 243 0.34 33.42 3.46
N GLN A 244 1.38 33.73 2.69
CA GLN A 244 1.28 34.57 1.48
C GLN A 244 0.74 33.79 0.27
N SER A 245 1.03 32.49 0.23
CA SER A 245 0.67 31.61 -0.89
C SER A 245 -0.59 30.79 -0.57
N LYS A 246 -1.42 30.56 -1.58
CA LYS A 246 -2.63 29.73 -1.49
C LYS A 246 -2.46 28.44 -2.28
N ALA A 247 -2.98 27.33 -1.78
CA ALA A 247 -3.08 26.05 -2.49
C ALA A 247 -4.51 25.51 -2.41
N SER A 248 -5.01 24.92 -3.48
CA SER A 248 -6.25 24.14 -3.46
C SER A 248 -5.93 22.71 -3.07
N LEU A 249 -6.61 22.19 -2.04
CA LEU A 249 -6.45 20.82 -1.58
C LEU A 249 -7.74 20.05 -1.84
N VAL A 250 -7.67 19.04 -2.70
CA VAL A 250 -8.83 18.22 -3.10
C VAL A 250 -8.72 16.84 -2.47
N PHE A 251 -9.66 16.51 -1.60
CA PHE A 251 -9.81 15.17 -1.02
C PHE A 251 -10.79 14.36 -1.87
N VAL A 252 -10.41 13.13 -2.26
CA VAL A 252 -11.24 12.27 -3.11
C VAL A 252 -11.30 10.87 -2.51
N ASP A 253 -12.51 10.39 -2.25
CA ASP A 253 -12.71 8.99 -1.83
C ASP A 253 -12.45 8.06 -3.01
N ARG A 254 -11.58 7.06 -2.82
CA ARG A 254 -11.27 6.03 -3.84
C ARG A 254 -12.52 5.29 -4.35
N THR A 255 -13.57 5.19 -3.53
CA THR A 255 -14.85 4.57 -3.91
C THR A 255 -15.58 5.27 -5.05
N LEU A 256 -15.19 6.50 -5.41
CA LEU A 256 -15.74 7.22 -6.55
C LEU A 256 -15.19 6.75 -7.90
N ASP A 257 -14.05 6.08 -7.90
CA ASP A 257 -13.46 5.48 -9.09
C ASP A 257 -12.73 4.21 -8.65
N ILE A 258 -13.40 3.07 -8.60
CA ILE A 258 -12.70 1.80 -8.31
C ILE A 258 -12.04 1.26 -9.58
N THR A 259 -12.65 1.55 -10.74
CA THR A 259 -12.17 1.22 -12.09
C THR A 259 -10.72 1.57 -12.33
N GLY A 260 -10.27 2.77 -11.97
CA GLY A 260 -8.89 3.18 -12.16
C GLY A 260 -7.88 2.39 -11.34
N ALA A 261 -8.30 1.72 -10.26
CA ALA A 261 -7.42 0.90 -9.42
C ALA A 261 -7.36 -0.58 -9.83
N VAL A 262 -8.37 -1.08 -10.55
CA VAL A 262 -8.47 -2.51 -10.92
C VAL A 262 -8.41 -2.75 -12.44
N GLY A 263 -8.49 -1.69 -13.24
CA GLY A 263 -8.45 -1.79 -14.70
C GLY A 263 -7.04 -1.87 -15.24
N HIS A 264 -6.90 -2.49 -16.41
CA HIS A 264 -5.62 -2.71 -17.10
C HIS A 264 -5.36 -1.67 -18.20
N HIS A 265 -5.99 -0.50 -18.11
CA HIS A 265 -5.97 0.56 -19.14
C HIS A 265 -4.67 1.35 -19.19
N GLY A 266 -3.85 1.27 -18.15
CA GLY A 266 -2.60 1.99 -18.12
C GLY A 266 -1.53 1.36 -19.01
N ASP A 267 -0.77 2.23 -19.68
CA ASP A 267 0.31 1.89 -20.60
C ASP A 267 1.65 2.38 -20.02
N SER A 268 1.82 2.30 -18.70
CA SER A 268 3.07 2.65 -18.03
C SER A 268 3.91 1.40 -17.75
N LEU A 269 5.22 1.51 -17.96
CA LEU A 269 6.14 0.46 -17.55
C LEU A 269 6.16 0.30 -16.01
N VAL A 270 6.04 1.41 -15.28
CA VAL A 270 6.07 1.40 -13.81
C VAL A 270 4.88 0.65 -13.23
N GLU A 271 3.70 0.82 -13.82
CA GLU A 271 2.51 0.07 -13.43
C GLU A 271 2.73 -1.44 -13.57
N LYS A 272 3.25 -1.89 -14.73
CA LYS A 272 3.58 -3.30 -14.93
C LYS A 272 4.59 -3.81 -13.90
N ILE A 273 5.64 -3.03 -13.61
CA ILE A 273 6.63 -3.35 -12.58
C ILE A 273 5.95 -3.56 -11.22
N LEU A 274 5.16 -2.58 -10.77
CA LEU A 274 4.49 -2.62 -9.47
C LEU A 274 3.43 -3.73 -9.37
N SER A 275 2.79 -4.10 -10.48
CA SER A 275 1.75 -5.13 -10.48
C SER A 275 2.27 -6.56 -10.53
N VAL A 276 3.41 -6.82 -11.19
CA VAL A 276 3.88 -8.20 -11.41
C VAL A 276 5.02 -8.61 -10.50
N LEU A 277 5.87 -7.66 -10.05
CA LEU A 277 6.99 -7.97 -9.16
C LEU A 277 6.51 -8.09 -7.70
N PRO A 278 7.14 -8.96 -6.89
CA PRO A 278 6.76 -9.13 -5.49
C PRO A 278 7.14 -7.90 -4.66
N SER A 279 6.38 -7.59 -3.62
CA SER A 279 6.64 -6.46 -2.72
C SER A 279 7.96 -6.62 -1.96
N LEU A 280 8.68 -5.51 -1.77
CA LEU A 280 9.87 -5.48 -0.92
C LEU A 280 9.48 -5.76 0.54
N PRO A 281 10.16 -6.67 1.28
CA PRO A 281 9.75 -7.02 2.64
C PRO A 281 9.67 -5.80 3.56
N GLY A 282 8.60 -5.70 4.35
CA GLY A 282 8.33 -4.57 5.24
C GLY A 282 7.88 -3.29 4.53
N GLN A 283 7.73 -3.29 3.20
CA GLN A 283 7.34 -2.13 2.40
C GLN A 283 6.01 -2.38 1.69
N LYS A 284 5.22 -1.33 1.46
CA LYS A 284 3.93 -1.43 0.76
C LYS A 284 3.96 -0.88 -0.67
N ASN A 285 4.87 0.04 -0.97
CA ASN A 285 4.90 0.77 -2.24
C ASN A 285 6.22 0.59 -3.03
N ASP A 286 7.02 -0.43 -2.70
CA ASP A 286 8.21 -0.81 -3.45
C ASP A 286 8.21 -2.34 -3.69
N VAL A 287 9.03 -2.79 -4.64
CA VAL A 287 9.10 -4.18 -5.10
C VAL A 287 10.52 -4.74 -4.98
N MET A 288 10.62 -6.05 -4.81
CA MET A 288 11.87 -6.77 -4.88
C MET A 288 12.30 -6.92 -6.34
N ILE A 289 13.53 -6.52 -6.59
CA ILE A 289 14.17 -6.74 -7.88
C ILE A 289 15.17 -7.87 -7.70
N ASN A 290 15.03 -8.93 -8.49
CA ASN A 290 15.97 -10.05 -8.43
C ASN A 290 17.34 -9.61 -8.97
N MET A 291 18.37 -9.65 -8.12
CA MET A 291 19.74 -9.23 -8.45
C MET A 291 20.67 -10.38 -8.83
N ASN A 292 20.17 -11.62 -8.83
CA ASN A 292 20.99 -12.83 -8.99
C ASN A 292 21.81 -12.81 -10.27
N GLU A 293 21.23 -12.30 -11.36
CA GLU A 293 21.89 -12.27 -12.68
C GLU A 293 23.16 -11.40 -12.72
N LEU A 294 23.30 -10.45 -11.79
CA LEU A 294 24.50 -9.61 -11.63
C LEU A 294 25.56 -10.26 -10.73
N THR A 295 25.32 -11.47 -10.25
CA THR A 295 26.24 -12.22 -9.38
C THR A 295 26.70 -13.51 -10.06
N ASP A 296 27.81 -14.09 -9.57
CA ASP A 296 28.27 -15.43 -9.96
C ASP A 296 27.69 -16.54 -9.07
N LEU A 297 26.82 -16.19 -8.11
CA LEU A 297 26.19 -17.14 -7.22
C LEU A 297 25.16 -17.98 -7.98
N ARG A 298 25.24 -19.30 -7.79
CA ARG A 298 24.22 -20.24 -8.28
C ARG A 298 23.14 -20.33 -7.22
N ILE A 299 21.89 -20.19 -7.65
CA ILE A 299 20.73 -20.33 -6.77
C ILE A 299 20.16 -21.73 -7.02
N ASP A 300 20.43 -22.65 -6.11
CA ASP A 300 20.08 -24.07 -6.15
C ASP A 300 19.29 -24.50 -4.89
N GLY A 301 18.49 -23.57 -4.35
CA GLY A 301 17.69 -23.78 -3.13
C GLY A 301 18.48 -23.53 -1.84
N GLU A 302 19.73 -24.00 -1.74
CA GLU A 302 20.59 -23.74 -0.57
C GLU A 302 21.02 -22.28 -0.45
N ASN A 303 21.15 -21.60 -1.59
CA ASN A 303 21.60 -20.20 -1.67
C ASN A 303 20.44 -19.20 -1.76
N GLU A 304 19.19 -19.63 -1.54
CA GLU A 304 18.04 -18.73 -1.49
C GLU A 304 18.16 -17.74 -0.32
N GLY A 305 17.88 -16.46 -0.58
CA GLY A 305 17.92 -15.40 0.44
C GLY A 305 19.32 -14.88 0.80
N ILE A 306 20.40 -15.39 0.19
CA ILE A 306 21.76 -14.85 0.40
C ILE A 306 21.92 -13.46 -0.22
N ILE A 307 21.34 -13.26 -1.41
CA ILE A 307 21.43 -12.00 -2.15
C ILE A 307 20.27 -11.11 -1.72
N ALA A 308 20.60 -9.94 -1.19
CA ALA A 308 19.61 -8.91 -0.91
C ALA A 308 18.91 -8.47 -2.20
N PRO A 309 17.57 -8.35 -2.21
CA PRO A 309 16.84 -7.86 -3.36
C PRO A 309 17.19 -6.39 -3.64
N GLY A 310 17.11 -5.98 -4.91
CA GLY A 310 17.07 -4.57 -5.28
C GLY A 310 15.69 -3.96 -5.06
N CYS A 311 15.59 -2.65 -5.28
CA CYS A 311 14.41 -1.82 -5.05
C CYS A 311 14.29 -0.67 -6.08
N LEU A 312 13.11 -0.04 -6.17
CA LEU A 312 12.87 1.10 -7.06
C LEU A 312 13.34 2.42 -6.47
N SER A 313 13.35 2.55 -5.15
CA SER A 313 13.83 3.75 -4.47
C SER A 313 15.32 3.96 -4.67
N GLN A 314 15.70 5.10 -5.26
CA GLN A 314 17.10 5.47 -5.52
C GLN A 314 17.45 6.90 -5.03
N PRO A 315 17.24 7.23 -3.74
CA PRO A 315 17.33 8.60 -3.24
C PRO A 315 18.77 9.15 -3.29
N SER A 316 19.78 8.28 -3.20
CA SER A 316 21.21 8.63 -3.18
C SER A 316 21.87 8.65 -4.56
N ASP A 317 21.20 8.15 -5.61
CA ASP A 317 21.70 8.15 -6.99
C ASP A 317 20.88 9.11 -7.85
N ALA A 318 21.43 10.30 -8.13
CA ALA A 318 20.74 11.33 -8.90
C ALA A 318 20.38 10.88 -10.33
N SER A 319 21.21 10.04 -10.96
CA SER A 319 20.96 9.55 -12.31
C SER A 319 19.84 8.52 -12.33
N ALA A 320 19.85 7.57 -11.39
CA ALA A 320 18.79 6.58 -11.27
C ALA A 320 17.47 7.20 -10.81
N LYS A 321 17.52 8.16 -9.87
CA LYS A 321 16.34 8.95 -9.46
C LYS A 321 15.71 9.68 -10.64
N SER A 322 16.51 10.33 -11.49
CA SER A 322 16.00 11.01 -12.68
C SER A 322 15.36 10.03 -13.69
N LEU A 323 15.94 8.83 -13.85
CA LEU A 323 15.34 7.78 -14.68
C LEU A 323 13.99 7.32 -14.09
N TRP A 324 13.94 7.03 -12.80
CA TRP A 324 12.71 6.64 -12.09
C TRP A 324 11.61 7.69 -12.25
N GLU A 325 11.92 8.97 -12.01
CA GLU A 325 10.97 10.08 -12.16
C GLU A 325 10.44 10.20 -13.60
N SER A 326 11.30 9.95 -14.60
CA SER A 326 10.90 9.95 -16.00
C SER A 326 9.96 8.77 -16.31
N MET A 327 10.29 7.57 -15.83
CA MET A 327 9.50 6.35 -16.03
C MET A 327 8.07 6.48 -15.49
N LEU A 328 7.85 7.22 -14.40
CA LEU A 328 6.52 7.43 -13.80
C LEU A 328 5.51 8.11 -14.75
N THR A 329 5.99 8.85 -15.75
CA THR A 329 5.13 9.64 -16.64
C THR A 329 5.16 9.16 -18.09
N MET A 330 6.10 8.29 -18.44
CA MET A 330 6.30 7.77 -19.79
C MET A 330 5.40 6.57 -20.09
N LYS A 331 5.05 6.42 -21.37
CA LYS A 331 4.47 5.18 -21.87
C LYS A 331 5.50 4.06 -21.86
N GLN A 332 5.03 2.81 -21.86
CA GLN A 332 5.90 1.64 -21.74
C GLN A 332 7.05 1.65 -22.77
N LYS A 333 6.74 1.92 -24.06
CA LYS A 333 7.76 1.94 -25.13
C LYS A 333 8.82 3.02 -24.91
N GLU A 334 8.41 4.21 -24.48
CA GLU A 334 9.29 5.35 -24.21
C GLU A 334 10.17 5.07 -22.99
N ALA A 335 9.57 4.58 -21.90
CA ALA A 335 10.29 4.20 -20.69
C ALA A 335 11.36 3.13 -20.98
N VAL A 336 11.04 2.10 -21.78
CA VAL A 336 12.01 1.07 -22.21
C VAL A 336 13.17 1.67 -23.01
N MET A 337 12.88 2.63 -23.90
CA MET A 337 13.92 3.35 -24.64
C MET A 337 14.80 4.20 -23.73
N GLU A 338 14.20 4.84 -22.72
CA GLU A 338 14.90 5.69 -21.77
C GLU A 338 15.83 4.88 -20.86
N VAL A 339 15.37 3.73 -20.36
CA VAL A 339 16.20 2.76 -19.63
C VAL A 339 17.40 2.33 -20.49
N ARG A 340 17.16 2.00 -21.77
CA ARG A 340 18.25 1.65 -22.70
C ARG A 340 19.24 2.81 -22.86
N ARG A 341 18.76 4.04 -23.03
CA ARG A 341 19.61 5.23 -23.20
C ARG A 341 20.55 5.36 -22.00
N HIS A 342 20.02 5.29 -20.79
CA HIS A 342 20.82 5.35 -19.57
C HIS A 342 21.84 4.22 -19.46
N LEU A 343 21.46 2.97 -19.78
CA LEU A 343 22.40 1.84 -19.80
C LEU A 343 23.52 2.05 -20.82
N VAL A 344 23.21 2.56 -22.00
CA VAL A 344 24.20 2.82 -23.05
C VAL A 344 25.16 3.93 -22.64
N ASP A 345 24.63 5.01 -22.07
CA ASP A 345 25.43 6.14 -21.59
C ASP A 345 26.36 5.70 -20.45
N ALA A 346 25.85 4.95 -19.48
CA ALA A 346 26.63 4.40 -18.37
C ALA A 346 27.71 3.43 -18.86
N ALA A 347 27.37 2.47 -19.72
CA ALA A 347 28.32 1.50 -20.26
C ALA A 347 29.43 2.18 -21.08
N SER A 348 29.09 3.24 -21.83
CA SER A 348 30.06 4.02 -22.61
C SER A 348 31.03 4.78 -21.70
N ARG A 349 30.54 5.39 -20.60
CA ARG A 349 31.38 6.06 -19.60
C ARG A 349 32.35 5.10 -18.92
N GLU A 350 31.89 3.89 -18.62
CA GLU A 350 32.68 2.82 -18.02
C GLU A 350 33.56 2.05 -19.04
N LYS A 351 33.52 2.45 -20.33
CA LYS A 351 34.26 1.82 -21.45
C LYS A 351 33.98 0.32 -21.60
N LEU A 352 32.75 -0.11 -21.29
CA LEU A 352 32.30 -1.49 -21.44
C LEU A 352 32.01 -1.81 -22.93
N PRO A 353 32.14 -3.08 -23.35
CA PRO A 353 32.00 -3.48 -24.76
C PRO A 353 30.52 -3.50 -25.20
N ILE A 354 29.92 -2.32 -25.34
CA ILE A 354 28.52 -2.19 -25.72
C ILE A 354 28.31 -2.25 -27.23
N LYS A 355 27.36 -3.09 -27.66
CA LYS A 355 26.93 -3.17 -29.06
C LYS A 355 25.73 -2.27 -29.29
N MET A 356 25.87 -1.33 -30.22
CA MET A 356 24.79 -0.45 -30.66
C MET A 356 23.91 -1.18 -31.68
N GLY A 357 22.78 -1.73 -31.21
CA GLY A 357 21.77 -2.32 -32.10
C GLY A 357 20.77 -1.28 -32.60
N MET A 358 20.56 -1.20 -33.91
CA MET A 358 19.46 -0.45 -34.51
C MET A 358 18.19 -1.31 -34.46
N GLY A 359 17.07 -0.78 -33.94
CA GLY A 359 15.79 -1.49 -33.93
C GLY A 359 14.97 -1.35 -32.65
N ARG A 360 13.90 -2.15 -32.54
CA ARG A 360 13.02 -2.22 -31.37
C ARG A 360 13.81 -2.69 -30.15
N VAL A 361 13.67 -1.98 -29.04
CA VAL A 361 14.29 -2.37 -27.76
C VAL A 361 13.50 -3.53 -27.15
N THR A 362 14.19 -4.62 -26.84
CA THR A 362 13.61 -5.82 -26.21
C THR A 362 14.11 -6.00 -24.78
N PRO A 363 13.40 -6.75 -23.93
CA PRO A 363 13.87 -7.10 -22.59
C PRO A 363 15.22 -7.83 -22.61
N GLU A 364 15.47 -8.69 -23.62
CA GLU A 364 16.75 -9.37 -23.82
C GLU A 364 17.89 -8.39 -24.09
N GLN A 365 17.61 -7.33 -24.86
CA GLN A 365 18.60 -6.30 -25.14
C GLN A 365 18.96 -5.54 -23.87
N LEU A 366 17.97 -5.07 -23.09
CA LEU A 366 18.21 -4.39 -21.82
C LEU A 366 19.02 -5.27 -20.86
N LYS A 367 18.64 -6.54 -20.73
CA LYS A 367 19.38 -7.53 -19.95
C LYS A 367 20.83 -7.66 -20.41
N SER A 368 21.06 -7.78 -21.72
CA SER A 368 22.42 -7.91 -22.26
C SER A 368 23.30 -6.69 -21.95
N HIS A 369 22.73 -5.48 -21.93
CA HIS A 369 23.45 -4.26 -21.57
C HIS A 369 23.72 -4.18 -20.06
N ALA A 370 22.74 -4.52 -19.22
CA ALA A 370 22.93 -4.56 -17.76
C ALA A 370 24.01 -5.58 -17.34
N LEU A 371 24.07 -6.74 -17.99
CA LEU A 371 25.05 -7.78 -17.67
C LEU A 371 26.50 -7.41 -18.04
N LEU A 372 26.75 -6.35 -18.84
CA LEU A 372 28.10 -5.86 -19.11
C LEU A 372 28.81 -5.38 -17.84
N PHE A 373 28.05 -4.95 -16.83
CA PHE A 373 28.57 -4.42 -15.57
C PHE A 373 28.98 -5.54 -14.60
N LYS A 374 28.51 -6.78 -14.81
CA LYS A 374 28.71 -7.90 -13.89
C LYS A 374 30.17 -8.15 -13.50
N GLN A 375 31.10 -8.05 -14.46
CA GLN A 375 32.52 -8.33 -14.23
C GLN A 375 33.31 -7.11 -13.73
N ASN A 376 32.71 -5.91 -13.70
CA ASN A 376 33.35 -4.69 -13.25
C ASN A 376 32.70 -4.20 -11.95
N LYS A 377 33.28 -4.58 -10.81
CA LYS A 377 32.76 -4.25 -9.47
C LYS A 377 32.56 -2.75 -9.26
N GLN A 378 33.52 -1.93 -9.68
CA GLN A 378 33.42 -0.48 -9.55
C GLN A 378 32.26 0.09 -10.37
N ALA A 379 32.09 -0.38 -11.61
CA ALA A 379 30.97 0.04 -12.44
C ALA A 379 29.62 -0.44 -11.88
N LEU A 380 29.59 -1.64 -11.29
CA LEU A 380 28.39 -2.18 -10.63
C LEU A 380 27.99 -1.30 -9.44
N GLU A 381 28.94 -0.95 -8.56
CA GLU A 381 28.71 -0.06 -7.42
C GLU A 381 28.26 1.34 -7.87
N ASN A 382 28.95 1.93 -8.85
CA ASN A 382 28.66 3.28 -9.34
C ASN A 382 27.30 3.41 -10.03
N HIS A 383 26.76 2.33 -10.60
CA HIS A 383 25.51 2.35 -11.39
C HIS A 383 24.45 1.40 -10.83
N CYS A 384 24.56 1.02 -9.56
CA CYS A 384 23.69 0.01 -8.95
C CYS A 384 22.20 0.38 -9.05
N GLY A 385 21.85 1.64 -8.82
CA GLY A 385 20.46 2.10 -8.92
C GLY A 385 19.89 1.99 -10.34
N LEU A 386 20.67 2.37 -11.35
CA LEU A 386 20.31 2.19 -12.76
C LEU A 386 20.10 0.70 -13.10
N LEU A 387 21.01 -0.16 -12.64
CA LEU A 387 20.94 -1.60 -12.91
C LEU A 387 19.71 -2.23 -12.25
N GLN A 388 19.34 -1.80 -11.04
CA GLN A 388 18.10 -2.21 -10.38
C GLN A 388 16.88 -1.84 -11.23
N LEU A 389 16.73 -0.57 -11.63
CA LEU A 389 15.61 -0.12 -12.48
C LEU A 389 15.56 -0.86 -13.83
N ALA A 390 16.72 -1.12 -14.44
CA ALA A 390 16.82 -1.88 -15.67
C ALA A 390 16.37 -3.34 -15.49
N LEU A 391 16.81 -4.00 -14.42
CA LEU A 391 16.41 -5.36 -14.11
C LEU A 391 14.93 -5.45 -13.75
N ALA A 392 14.37 -4.46 -13.05
CA ALA A 392 12.92 -4.37 -12.80
C ALA A 392 12.14 -4.35 -14.12
N ALA A 393 12.56 -3.51 -15.07
CA ALA A 393 11.95 -3.44 -16.40
C ALA A 393 12.05 -4.78 -17.15
N VAL A 394 13.22 -5.43 -17.12
CA VAL A 394 13.43 -6.74 -17.76
C VAL A 394 12.53 -7.80 -17.14
N GLN A 395 12.51 -7.91 -15.81
CA GLN A 395 11.74 -8.91 -15.08
C GLN A 395 10.24 -8.73 -15.30
N ALA A 396 9.76 -7.49 -15.23
CA ALA A 396 8.36 -7.18 -15.46
C ALA A 396 7.93 -7.54 -16.88
N LEU A 397 8.69 -7.11 -17.90
CA LEU A 397 8.35 -7.38 -19.30
C LEU A 397 8.44 -8.85 -19.71
N LYS A 398 9.19 -9.66 -18.96
CA LYS A 398 9.30 -11.12 -19.16
C LYS A 398 8.29 -11.91 -18.33
N HIS A 399 7.56 -11.26 -17.43
CA HIS A 399 6.68 -11.95 -16.52
C HIS A 399 5.46 -12.52 -17.28
N PRO A 400 5.06 -13.79 -17.05
CA PRO A 400 3.91 -14.40 -17.73
C PRO A 400 2.58 -13.63 -17.55
N GLN A 401 2.41 -12.91 -16.44
CA GLN A 401 1.24 -12.03 -16.24
C GLN A 401 1.13 -10.92 -17.29
N CYS A 402 2.23 -10.47 -17.90
CA CYS A 402 2.16 -9.42 -18.92
C CYS A 402 1.42 -9.86 -20.18
N SER A 403 1.43 -11.15 -20.55
CA SER A 403 0.61 -11.64 -21.66
C SER A 403 -0.87 -11.74 -21.30
N LYS A 404 -1.20 -12.00 -20.02
CA LYS A 404 -2.59 -11.97 -19.53
C LYS A 404 -3.15 -10.54 -19.51
N TRP A 405 -2.30 -9.56 -19.23
CA TRP A 405 -2.65 -8.13 -19.22
C TRP A 405 -3.33 -7.67 -20.51
N ASP A 406 -2.78 -8.04 -21.67
CA ASP A 406 -3.35 -7.65 -22.98
C ASP A 406 -4.74 -8.28 -23.21
N VAL A 407 -4.95 -9.51 -22.72
CA VAL A 407 -6.24 -10.21 -22.77
C VAL A 407 -7.26 -9.53 -21.85
N PHE A 408 -6.85 -9.16 -20.63
CA PHE A 408 -7.69 -8.43 -19.69
C PHE A 408 -8.10 -7.07 -20.26
N LEU A 409 -7.15 -6.30 -20.78
CA LEU A 409 -7.43 -5.01 -21.40
C LEU A 409 -8.40 -5.13 -22.59
N ALA A 410 -8.25 -6.15 -23.44
CA ALA A 410 -9.18 -6.39 -24.54
C ALA A 410 -10.60 -6.70 -24.05
N PHE A 411 -10.71 -7.53 -23.01
CA PHE A 411 -12.00 -7.86 -22.38
C PHE A 411 -12.64 -6.65 -21.71
N GLU A 412 -11.87 -5.86 -20.96
CA GLU A 412 -12.35 -4.63 -20.32
C GLU A 412 -12.88 -3.60 -21.34
N ARG A 413 -12.18 -3.43 -22.47
CA ARG A 413 -12.65 -2.60 -23.58
C ARG A 413 -13.97 -3.11 -24.16
N LEU A 414 -14.13 -4.43 -24.28
CA LEU A 414 -15.37 -5.03 -24.75
C LEU A 414 -16.52 -4.78 -23.76
N VAL A 415 -16.28 -4.90 -22.46
CA VAL A 415 -17.26 -4.56 -21.40
C VAL A 415 -17.66 -3.08 -21.49
N LEU A 416 -16.69 -2.17 -21.57
CA LEU A 416 -16.98 -0.73 -21.72
C LEU A 416 -17.80 -0.41 -22.97
N GLN A 417 -17.45 -0.99 -24.11
CA GLN A 417 -18.15 -0.74 -25.38
C GLN A 417 -19.60 -1.22 -25.37
N ASN A 418 -19.91 -2.26 -24.59
CA ASN A 418 -21.24 -2.86 -24.51
C ASN A 418 -22.01 -2.43 -23.26
N THR A 419 -21.45 -1.54 -22.43
CA THR A 419 -22.14 -1.05 -21.23
C THR A 419 -23.41 -0.28 -21.63
N GLY A 420 -24.54 -0.64 -21.02
CA GLY A 420 -25.86 -0.09 -21.35
C GLY A 420 -26.49 -0.63 -22.63
N ARG A 421 -25.95 -1.69 -23.23
CA ARG A 421 -26.47 -2.33 -24.44
C ARG A 421 -26.95 -3.76 -24.19
N SER A 422 -27.80 -4.28 -25.07
CA SER A 422 -28.36 -5.64 -25.01
C SER A 422 -27.32 -6.74 -25.16
N GLU A 423 -26.14 -6.44 -25.72
CA GLU A 423 -25.08 -7.42 -25.97
C GLU A 423 -24.18 -7.66 -24.74
N LEU A 424 -24.29 -6.86 -23.67
CA LEU A 424 -23.44 -6.98 -22.49
C LEU A 424 -23.48 -8.39 -21.85
N PRO A 425 -24.64 -9.07 -21.67
CA PRO A 425 -24.66 -10.42 -21.12
C PRO A 425 -23.83 -11.43 -21.92
N ILE A 426 -23.82 -11.30 -23.26
CA ILE A 426 -23.04 -12.17 -24.16
C ILE A 426 -21.53 -11.95 -23.94
N VAL A 427 -21.12 -10.69 -23.73
CA VAL A 427 -19.74 -10.35 -23.40
C VAL A 427 -19.34 -10.95 -22.06
N LEU A 428 -20.19 -10.83 -21.04
CA LEU A 428 -19.93 -11.37 -19.71
C LEU A 428 -19.85 -12.90 -19.71
N ASP A 429 -20.61 -13.58 -20.57
CA ASP A 429 -20.58 -15.05 -20.69
C ASP A 429 -19.19 -15.57 -21.12
N GLN A 430 -18.40 -14.75 -21.83
CA GLN A 430 -17.03 -15.09 -22.20
C GLN A 430 -16.09 -15.28 -20.99
N LEU A 431 -16.43 -14.71 -19.83
CA LEU A 431 -15.66 -14.89 -18.59
C LEU A 431 -15.92 -16.25 -17.94
N TYR A 432 -17.12 -16.81 -18.08
CA TYR A 432 -17.52 -18.03 -17.36
C TYR A 432 -16.62 -19.25 -17.67
N PRO A 433 -16.27 -19.56 -18.93
CA PRO A 433 -15.33 -20.64 -19.26
C PRO A 433 -13.92 -20.43 -18.70
N ARG A 434 -13.53 -19.19 -18.40
CA ARG A 434 -12.20 -18.86 -17.88
C ARG A 434 -12.07 -19.11 -16.37
N ILE A 435 -13.19 -19.20 -15.66
CA ILE A 435 -13.23 -19.52 -14.23
C ILE A 435 -13.14 -21.03 -14.08
N LYS A 436 -11.95 -21.58 -13.85
CA LYS A 436 -11.70 -23.02 -13.65
C LYS A 436 -11.53 -23.38 -12.18
N SER A 437 -11.77 -24.65 -11.81
CA SER A 437 -11.47 -25.16 -10.47
C SER A 437 -9.95 -25.28 -10.24
N PRO A 438 -9.45 -25.34 -8.99
CA PRO A 438 -8.01 -25.43 -8.73
C PRO A 438 -7.36 -26.66 -9.37
N SER A 439 -8.10 -27.77 -9.45
CA SER A 439 -7.65 -29.03 -10.05
C SER A 439 -7.57 -28.99 -11.59
N GLU A 440 -8.26 -28.05 -12.22
CA GLU A 440 -8.33 -27.89 -13.68
C GLU A 440 -7.44 -26.75 -14.21
N ARG A 441 -6.77 -26.00 -13.32
CA ARG A 441 -5.95 -24.84 -13.69
C ARG A 441 -4.54 -25.24 -14.09
N GLY A 442 -4.10 -24.75 -15.24
CA GLY A 442 -2.69 -24.64 -15.60
C GLY A 442 -2.09 -23.28 -15.22
N GLU A 443 -0.80 -23.08 -15.48
CA GLU A 443 -0.08 -21.82 -15.20
C GLU A 443 -0.64 -20.62 -15.98
N ASP A 444 -1.18 -20.87 -17.18
CA ASP A 444 -1.76 -19.85 -18.06
C ASP A 444 -3.21 -19.47 -17.71
N ASP A 445 -3.86 -20.22 -16.83
CA ASP A 445 -5.24 -19.95 -16.43
C ASP A 445 -5.36 -18.77 -15.46
N TYR A 446 -6.57 -18.21 -15.34
CA TYR A 446 -6.81 -17.07 -14.45
C TYR A 446 -6.76 -17.54 -13.01
N ASN A 447 -5.95 -16.86 -12.20
CA ASN A 447 -5.91 -17.10 -10.77
C ASN A 447 -7.13 -16.40 -10.09
N ILE A 448 -7.30 -16.59 -8.78
CA ILE A 448 -8.43 -15.99 -8.05
C ILE A 448 -8.34 -14.45 -8.06
N GLU A 449 -7.14 -13.89 -7.94
CA GLU A 449 -6.89 -12.45 -7.96
C GLU A 449 -7.29 -11.84 -9.32
N ASP A 450 -6.89 -12.46 -10.43
CA ASP A 450 -7.25 -12.05 -11.79
C ASP A 450 -8.79 -12.00 -11.95
N ILE A 451 -9.50 -13.01 -11.45
CA ILE A 451 -10.95 -13.10 -11.54
C ILE A 451 -11.62 -12.02 -10.66
N LEU A 452 -11.15 -11.82 -9.44
CA LEU A 452 -11.68 -10.80 -8.53
C LEU A 452 -11.48 -9.39 -9.09
N MET A 453 -10.30 -9.10 -9.65
CA MET A 453 -9.98 -7.85 -10.34
C MET A 453 -11.00 -7.57 -11.46
N LEU A 454 -11.19 -8.52 -12.37
CA LEU A 454 -12.14 -8.39 -13.48
C LEU A 454 -13.59 -8.21 -13.01
N LEU A 455 -14.01 -8.94 -11.97
CA LEU A 455 -15.37 -8.80 -11.42
C LEU A 455 -15.60 -7.43 -10.80
N VAL A 456 -14.63 -6.92 -10.04
CA VAL A 456 -14.70 -5.57 -9.47
C VAL A 456 -14.71 -4.53 -10.57
N TYR A 457 -13.90 -4.70 -11.63
CA TYR A 457 -13.89 -3.82 -12.79
C TYR A 457 -15.27 -3.80 -13.47
N ILE A 458 -15.81 -4.96 -13.84
CA ILE A 458 -17.12 -5.10 -14.48
C ILE A 458 -18.17 -4.37 -13.64
N TYR A 459 -18.26 -4.70 -12.35
CA TYR A 459 -19.26 -4.12 -11.46
C TYR A 459 -19.13 -2.59 -11.35
N SER A 460 -17.89 -2.09 -11.31
CA SER A 460 -17.61 -0.65 -11.21
C SER A 460 -18.04 0.11 -12.47
N VAL A 461 -17.92 -0.49 -13.66
CA VAL A 461 -18.33 0.12 -14.93
C VAL A 461 -19.82 -0.03 -15.19
N THR A 462 -20.38 -1.21 -14.96
CA THR A 462 -21.79 -1.51 -15.28
C THR A 462 -22.76 -0.95 -14.24
N GLY A 463 -22.27 -0.63 -13.04
CA GLY A 463 -23.08 -0.24 -11.90
C GLY A 463 -23.92 -1.41 -11.35
N GLU A 464 -24.90 -1.08 -10.51
CA GLU A 464 -25.98 -2.03 -10.17
C GLU A 464 -26.72 -2.35 -11.48
N VAL A 465 -26.66 -3.60 -11.93
CA VAL A 465 -27.46 -4.08 -13.06
C VAL A 465 -28.94 -3.88 -12.68
N ALA A 466 -29.57 -2.86 -13.26
CA ALA A 466 -30.94 -2.48 -12.94
C ALA A 466 -31.86 -3.70 -13.11
N VAL A 467 -32.49 -4.11 -12.02
CA VAL A 467 -33.48 -5.19 -11.99
C VAL A 467 -34.76 -4.67 -12.63
N ASN A 468 -34.75 -4.55 -13.97
CA ASN A 468 -36.00 -4.35 -14.68
C ASN A 468 -36.78 -5.66 -14.60
N LYS A 469 -37.93 -5.57 -13.94
CA LYS A 469 -38.96 -6.59 -13.95
C LYS A 469 -39.41 -6.77 -15.40
N GLU A 470 -38.98 -7.88 -15.99
CA GLU A 470 -39.58 -8.65 -17.09
C GLU A 470 -38.49 -9.11 -18.07
N LEU A 471 -38.23 -10.43 -18.03
CA LEU A 471 -37.68 -11.28 -19.09
C LEU A 471 -36.18 -11.20 -19.49
N GLU A 472 -35.39 -10.20 -19.11
CA GLU A 472 -33.91 -10.22 -19.29
C GLU A 472 -33.13 -10.63 -18.02
N VAL A 473 -33.87 -11.03 -16.98
CA VAL A 473 -33.36 -11.37 -15.63
C VAL A 473 -32.62 -12.71 -15.58
N ALA A 474 -32.81 -13.62 -16.54
CA ALA A 474 -32.39 -15.02 -16.39
C ALA A 474 -30.96 -15.36 -16.85
N GLU A 475 -30.32 -14.53 -17.70
CA GLU A 475 -29.01 -14.87 -18.29
C GLU A 475 -27.84 -14.06 -17.70
N GLY A 476 -27.96 -12.73 -17.62
CA GLY A 476 -26.89 -11.85 -17.12
C GLY A 476 -26.62 -11.96 -15.61
N GLN A 477 -27.67 -11.98 -14.77
CA GLN A 477 -27.53 -12.21 -13.32
C GLN A 477 -26.99 -13.62 -13.03
N ASN A 478 -27.36 -14.58 -13.87
CA ASN A 478 -26.94 -15.96 -13.75
C ASN A 478 -25.43 -16.08 -13.95
N ILE A 479 -24.80 -15.31 -14.84
CA ILE A 479 -23.35 -15.40 -15.08
C ILE A 479 -22.55 -14.81 -13.93
N PHE A 480 -22.91 -13.63 -13.41
CA PHE A 480 -22.22 -13.04 -12.25
C PHE A 480 -22.41 -13.90 -10.99
N LEU A 481 -23.62 -14.43 -10.77
CA LEU A 481 -23.90 -15.36 -9.69
C LEU A 481 -23.25 -16.73 -9.89
N LYS A 482 -23.21 -17.26 -11.11
CA LYS A 482 -22.50 -18.50 -11.46
C LYS A 482 -21.00 -18.34 -11.29
N ALA A 483 -20.44 -17.20 -11.67
CA ALA A 483 -19.04 -16.84 -11.46
C ALA A 483 -18.74 -16.76 -9.96
N LEU A 484 -19.54 -16.01 -9.19
CA LEU A 484 -19.42 -15.90 -7.74
C LEU A 484 -19.63 -17.24 -7.02
N TYR A 485 -20.62 -18.03 -7.45
CA TYR A 485 -20.90 -19.37 -6.92
C TYR A 485 -19.75 -20.32 -7.23
N LYS A 486 -19.22 -20.31 -8.46
CA LYS A 486 -18.05 -21.11 -8.85
C LYS A 486 -16.81 -20.67 -8.07
N ILE A 487 -16.59 -19.36 -7.87
CA ILE A 487 -15.53 -18.83 -7.00
C ILE A 487 -15.74 -19.28 -5.55
N HIS A 488 -16.98 -19.26 -5.04
CA HIS A 488 -17.30 -19.71 -3.70
C HIS A 488 -17.05 -21.21 -3.51
N VAL A 489 -17.51 -22.06 -4.44
CA VAL A 489 -17.24 -23.49 -4.47
C VAL A 489 -15.73 -23.76 -4.51
N VAL A 490 -15.01 -23.05 -5.39
CA VAL A 490 -13.54 -23.12 -5.51
C VAL A 490 -12.81 -22.62 -4.24
N SER A 491 -13.37 -21.61 -3.55
CA SER A 491 -12.80 -21.07 -2.31
C SER A 491 -13.10 -21.94 -1.10
N CYS A 492 -14.22 -22.66 -1.09
CA CYS A 492 -14.58 -23.62 -0.07
C CYS A 492 -13.73 -24.90 -0.14
N GLU A 493 -13.28 -25.33 -1.32
CA GLU A 493 -12.27 -26.39 -1.47
C GLU A 493 -10.89 -25.97 -0.90
N LEU A 494 -10.62 -24.66 -0.81
CA LEU A 494 -9.40 -24.08 -0.24
C LEU A 494 -9.48 -23.84 1.27
N GLN A 495 -10.42 -24.45 2.00
CA GLN A 495 -10.59 -24.33 3.47
C GLN A 495 -9.36 -24.72 4.32
N THR A 496 -8.23 -25.07 3.73
CA THR A 496 -6.92 -25.17 4.40
C THR A 496 -6.11 -23.87 4.43
N ASN A 497 -6.47 -22.82 3.69
CA ASN A 497 -5.69 -21.58 3.62
C ASN A 497 -6.41 -20.38 4.22
N ARG A 498 -6.10 -20.09 5.49
CA ARG A 498 -6.23 -18.75 6.11
C ARG A 498 -5.48 -17.63 5.35
N ASN A 499 -4.80 -17.95 4.26
CA ASN A 499 -3.86 -17.10 3.55
C ASN A 499 -4.43 -16.32 2.36
N VAL A 500 -5.60 -16.62 1.78
CA VAL A 500 -6.05 -15.89 0.56
C VAL A 500 -6.35 -14.40 0.84
N PHE A 501 -6.96 -14.10 1.99
CA PHE A 501 -7.28 -12.74 2.41
C PHE A 501 -6.07 -11.94 2.88
N GLN A 502 -5.08 -12.63 3.47
CA GLN A 502 -3.80 -12.05 3.87
C GLN A 502 -2.90 -11.86 2.63
N TRP A 503 -2.95 -12.76 1.66
CA TRP A 503 -2.15 -12.73 0.43
C TRP A 503 -2.63 -11.68 -0.59
N LEU A 504 -3.94 -11.53 -0.80
CA LEU A 504 -4.50 -10.36 -1.51
C LEU A 504 -4.09 -9.05 -0.83
N PHE A 505 -4.06 -9.05 0.51
CA PHE A 505 -3.60 -7.92 1.34
C PHE A 505 -2.16 -7.48 1.06
N TRP A 506 -1.29 -8.43 0.68
CA TRP A 506 0.13 -8.21 0.46
C TRP A 506 0.46 -7.64 -0.92
N ARG A 507 -0.29 -7.99 -1.97
CA ARG A 507 0.06 -7.61 -3.36
C ARG A 507 -0.41 -6.22 -3.78
N CYS A 508 -1.51 -5.74 -3.19
CA CYS A 508 -2.00 -4.38 -3.42
C CYS A 508 -2.96 -3.95 -2.29
N PRO A 509 -2.52 -3.21 -1.25
CA PRO A 509 -3.32 -2.85 -0.08
C PRO A 509 -4.65 -2.13 -0.42
N SER A 510 -4.65 -1.37 -1.52
CA SER A 510 -5.80 -0.66 -2.07
C SER A 510 -6.84 -1.61 -2.65
N ILE A 511 -6.41 -2.57 -3.49
CA ILE A 511 -7.30 -3.52 -4.19
C ILE A 511 -7.82 -4.57 -3.21
N SER A 512 -7.02 -5.00 -2.24
CA SER A 512 -7.45 -5.96 -1.21
C SER A 512 -8.49 -5.37 -0.27
N THR A 513 -8.33 -4.12 0.16
CA THR A 513 -9.34 -3.43 0.97
C THR A 513 -10.62 -3.22 0.17
N ILE A 514 -10.52 -2.87 -1.12
CA ILE A 514 -11.65 -2.75 -2.04
C ILE A 514 -12.34 -4.10 -2.23
N VAL A 515 -11.62 -5.15 -2.65
CA VAL A 515 -12.17 -6.47 -2.97
C VAL A 515 -12.73 -7.13 -1.71
N VAL A 516 -12.01 -7.17 -0.59
CA VAL A 516 -12.46 -7.82 0.64
C VAL A 516 -13.62 -7.07 1.27
N ARG A 517 -13.60 -5.72 1.29
CA ARG A 517 -14.76 -4.98 1.79
C ARG A 517 -15.93 -5.04 0.80
N CYS A 518 -15.76 -4.82 -0.50
CA CYS A 518 -16.87 -4.92 -1.47
C CYS A 518 -17.52 -6.30 -1.48
N PHE A 519 -16.75 -7.39 -1.34
CA PHE A 519 -17.28 -8.77 -1.24
C PHE A 519 -17.96 -9.07 0.10
N ASN A 520 -17.40 -8.63 1.24
CA ASN A 520 -18.00 -8.90 2.56
C ASN A 520 -19.20 -8.00 2.91
N THR A 521 -19.45 -6.92 2.14
CA THR A 521 -20.35 -5.84 2.60
C THR A 521 -21.53 -5.51 1.71
N GLY A 522 -21.77 -6.29 0.65
CA GLY A 522 -22.94 -6.08 -0.18
C GLY A 522 -22.98 -4.67 -0.78
N TYR A 523 -21.92 -4.28 -1.51
CA TYR A 523 -21.98 -3.10 -2.39
C TYR A 523 -23.09 -3.24 -3.46
N MET A 524 -23.75 -4.40 -3.53
CA MET A 524 -25.04 -4.68 -4.14
C MET A 524 -26.18 -4.58 -3.11
N ASN A 525 -26.80 -3.42 -3.01
CA ASN A 525 -28.26 -3.26 -2.87
C ASN A 525 -28.64 -1.82 -2.49
N ARG A 526 -29.33 -1.15 -3.42
CA ARG A 526 -30.71 -0.78 -3.13
C ARG A 526 -31.69 -1.71 -3.88
N ALA A 527 -32.45 -2.45 -3.06
CA ALA A 527 -33.64 -3.26 -3.36
C ALA A 527 -33.45 -4.63 -4.04
N SER A 528 -33.32 -5.70 -3.23
CA SER A 528 -34.12 -6.95 -3.24
C SER A 528 -33.43 -8.10 -2.47
N CYS A 529 -34.15 -8.66 -1.50
CA CYS A 529 -33.72 -9.63 -0.47
C CYS A 529 -33.40 -11.09 -0.92
N SER A 530 -32.85 -11.39 -2.10
CA SER A 530 -32.61 -12.80 -2.50
C SER A 530 -31.14 -13.24 -2.60
N LEU A 531 -30.20 -12.34 -2.93
CA LEU A 531 -28.77 -12.67 -2.98
C LEU A 531 -28.14 -12.84 -1.60
N PHE A 532 -28.57 -11.99 -0.67
CA PHE A 532 -27.99 -11.89 0.66
C PHE A 532 -28.37 -13.07 1.56
N SER A 533 -29.56 -13.64 1.36
CA SER A 533 -29.97 -14.88 2.03
C SER A 533 -29.10 -16.06 1.61
N LEU A 534 -28.65 -16.13 0.35
CA LEU A 534 -27.77 -17.21 -0.14
C LEU A 534 -26.30 -17.05 0.30
N LEU A 535 -25.74 -15.83 0.23
CA LEU A 535 -24.36 -15.56 0.68
C LEU A 535 -24.20 -15.60 2.20
N SER A 536 -25.18 -15.09 2.96
CA SER A 536 -25.19 -15.19 4.42
C SER A 536 -25.37 -16.64 4.89
N PHE A 537 -26.20 -17.44 4.18
CA PHE A 537 -26.36 -18.87 4.49
C PHE A 537 -25.09 -19.67 4.22
N ALA A 538 -24.36 -19.38 3.14
CA ALA A 538 -23.09 -20.01 2.81
C ALA A 538 -21.96 -19.66 3.82
N ILE A 539 -21.93 -18.41 4.31
CA ILE A 539 -20.98 -17.95 5.33
C ILE A 539 -21.31 -18.54 6.71
N THR A 540 -22.61 -18.68 7.04
CA THR A 540 -23.05 -19.24 8.32
C THR A 540 -22.81 -20.76 8.41
N LEU A 541 -22.97 -21.49 7.31
CA LEU A 541 -22.67 -22.94 7.24
C LEU A 541 -21.19 -23.27 7.46
N GLY A 542 -20.26 -22.39 7.11
CA GLY A 542 -18.83 -22.57 7.35
C GLY A 542 -18.38 -22.43 8.81
N SER A 543 -19.28 -22.06 9.72
CA SER A 543 -19.01 -21.92 11.17
C SER A 543 -19.44 -23.13 12.01
N LEU A 544 -20.08 -24.14 11.39
CA LEU A 544 -20.51 -25.36 12.06
C LEU A 544 -19.64 -26.54 11.62
N SER A 545 -19.10 -27.27 12.60
CA SER A 545 -18.24 -28.44 12.42
C SER A 545 -18.84 -29.51 11.49
N PRO A 546 -18.02 -30.27 10.75
CA PRO A 546 -18.48 -31.21 9.75
C PRO A 546 -18.93 -32.50 10.42
N LEU A 547 -20.17 -32.59 10.87
CA LEU A 547 -20.87 -33.84 11.24
C LEU A 547 -22.32 -33.51 11.60
N SER A 548 -23.14 -33.23 10.59
CA SER A 548 -24.52 -33.74 10.51
C SER A 548 -25.29 -33.09 9.35
N ARG A 549 -25.97 -33.95 8.58
CA ARG A 549 -27.08 -33.66 7.65
C ARG A 549 -26.71 -33.27 6.20
N LEU A 550 -26.15 -34.26 5.51
CA LEU A 550 -26.53 -34.57 4.12
C LEU A 550 -27.68 -35.59 4.20
N SER A 551 -28.93 -35.17 4.00
CA SER A 551 -30.00 -36.11 3.60
C SER A 551 -31.26 -35.49 2.97
N ASP A 552 -31.57 -34.19 3.13
CA ASP A 552 -32.98 -33.78 2.90
C ASP A 552 -33.27 -32.77 1.78
N VAL A 553 -32.35 -32.48 0.84
CA VAL A 553 -32.68 -31.58 -0.30
C VAL A 553 -32.09 -32.07 -1.61
N LEU A 554 -32.51 -33.27 -2.03
CA LEU A 554 -32.49 -33.72 -3.43
C LEU A 554 -33.64 -34.72 -3.58
N PHE A 555 -34.86 -34.23 -3.86
CA PHE A 555 -35.94 -34.88 -4.62
C PHE A 555 -37.16 -33.94 -4.60
N ASP A 556 -37.22 -33.03 -5.57
CA ASP A 556 -38.35 -32.81 -6.49
C ASP A 556 -38.00 -31.69 -7.50
#